data_AF-A0A1A8N1E5-F1
#
_entry.id   AF-A0A1A8N1E5-F1
#
_cell.length_a   1.000
_cell.length_b   1.000
_cell.length_c   1.000
_cell.angle_alpha   90.00
_cell.angle_beta   90.00
_cell.angle_gamma   90.00
#
_symmetry.space_group_name_H-M   'P 1'
#
loop_
_entity.id
_entity.type
_entity.pdbx_description
1 polymer ?
#
loop_
_entity_poly.entity_id
_entity_poly.type
_entity_poly.pdbx_seq_one_letter_code
_entity_poly.pdbx_strand_id
1 'polypeptide(L)'
;MKDMWTLLVLLGVQTTKVCCLPYQPDSDGNCLNQTTVYLQEDLNLCCKKCSPGHRLKAECSDTRDSVCEPCGPGMYTEYINYSPNCFSCTKCKEEKHLEPQRNCTSTQNAKCVCKPGHFCHLGFKAPYCDDC
;
A
#
# COMPACT_ATOMS: atom_id res chain seq x y z
N MET A 1 -50.84 39.22 17.37
CA MET A 1 -50.73 39.35 15.89
C MET A 1 -49.29 39.74 15.62
N LYS A 2 -48.41 38.93 15.04
CA LYS A 2 -48.57 37.71 14.25
C LYS A 2 -47.18 37.04 14.20
N ASP A 3 -47.13 35.77 14.61
CA ASP A 3 -46.32 34.64 14.10
C ASP A 3 -44.82 34.84 13.81
N MET A 4 -43.90 34.15 14.48
CA MET A 4 -43.60 32.70 14.37
C MET A 4 -43.01 32.33 12.98
N TRP A 5 -41.89 31.58 13.03
CA TRP A 5 -41.06 31.03 11.93
C TRP A 5 -40.00 31.98 11.36
N THR A 6 -38.70 31.68 11.34
CA THR A 6 -37.95 30.41 11.55
C THR A 6 -36.50 30.75 11.90
N LEU A 7 -35.92 29.96 12.80
CA LEU A 7 -34.47 29.84 12.98
C LEU A 7 -33.77 29.66 11.63
N LEU A 8 -32.95 30.62 11.20
CA LEU A 8 -31.88 30.37 10.24
C LEU A 8 -30.60 30.10 11.03
N VAL A 9 -30.54 28.90 11.65
CA VAL A 9 -29.24 28.31 11.95
C VAL A 9 -28.66 27.97 10.58
N LEU A 10 -27.83 28.87 10.03
CA LEU A 10 -26.90 28.54 8.97
C LEU A 10 -25.87 27.58 9.58
N LEU A 11 -26.27 26.33 9.80
CA LEU A 11 -25.34 25.21 9.81
C LEU A 11 -24.79 25.20 8.39
N GLY A 12 -23.69 25.93 8.18
CA GLY A 12 -22.84 25.71 7.04
C GLY A 12 -22.50 24.23 7.10
N VAL A 13 -23.16 23.44 6.26
CA VAL A 13 -22.76 22.07 6.01
C VAL A 13 -21.37 22.23 5.41
N GLN A 14 -20.34 22.12 6.25
CA GLN A 14 -19.01 21.81 5.77
C GLN A 14 -19.18 20.46 5.13
N THR A 15 -19.49 20.47 3.83
CA THR A 15 -19.43 19.29 3.00
C THR A 15 -17.97 18.87 3.11
N THR A 16 -17.68 17.89 3.96
CA THR A 16 -16.45 17.13 3.83
C THR A 16 -16.54 16.54 2.44
N LYS A 17 -15.94 17.21 1.46
CA LYS A 17 -15.91 16.76 0.08
C LYS A 17 -15.14 15.45 0.13
N VAL A 18 -15.87 14.33 0.17
CA VAL A 18 -15.30 13.02 -0.10
C VAL A 18 -14.97 13.08 -1.58
N CYS A 19 -13.77 13.59 -1.91
CA CYS A 19 -13.34 13.69 -3.28
C CYS A 19 -13.37 12.29 -3.88
N CYS A 20 -14.14 12.15 -4.95
CA CYS A 20 -14.08 10.96 -5.79
C CYS A 20 -12.67 10.92 -6.40
N LEU A 21 -12.03 9.76 -6.37
CA LEU A 21 -10.78 9.54 -7.07
C LEU A 21 -11.08 9.19 -8.54
N PRO A 22 -10.27 9.65 -9.49
CA PRO A 22 -9.15 10.57 -9.31
C PRO A 22 -9.59 12.05 -9.22
N TYR A 23 -8.70 12.93 -8.76
CA TYR A 23 -8.93 14.39 -8.71
C TYR A 23 -7.64 15.17 -9.07
N GLN A 24 -7.76 16.43 -9.48
CA GLN A 24 -6.59 17.26 -9.80
C GLN A 24 -5.82 17.67 -8.53
N PRO A 25 -4.48 17.70 -8.54
CA PRO A 25 -3.69 18.20 -7.42
C PRO A 25 -4.00 19.68 -7.13
N ASP A 26 -3.55 20.17 -5.98
CA ASP A 26 -3.65 21.59 -5.65
C ASP A 26 -2.77 22.48 -6.56
N SER A 27 -2.79 23.80 -6.33
CA SER A 27 -2.01 24.76 -7.11
C SER A 27 -0.51 24.51 -7.07
N ASP A 28 -0.02 23.82 -6.04
CA ASP A 28 1.39 23.50 -5.84
C ASP A 28 1.73 22.11 -6.41
N GLY A 29 0.78 21.45 -7.08
CA GLY A 29 0.95 20.11 -7.65
C GLY A 29 0.87 18.99 -6.62
N ASN A 30 0.38 19.26 -5.40
CA ASN A 30 0.33 18.27 -4.34
C ASN A 30 -1.03 17.56 -4.24
N CYS A 31 -0.96 16.27 -3.93
CA CYS A 31 -2.12 15.49 -3.59
C CYS A 31 -2.43 15.56 -2.09
N LEU A 32 -3.71 15.78 -1.74
CA LEU A 32 -4.21 15.92 -0.36
C LEU A 32 -3.67 14.89 0.65
N ASN A 33 -3.54 13.61 0.28
CA ASN A 33 -3.00 12.57 1.16
C ASN A 33 -1.96 11.70 0.45
N GLN A 34 -0.72 12.13 0.48
CA GLN A 34 0.41 11.43 -0.15
C GLN A 34 0.63 10.00 0.39
N THR A 35 0.05 9.61 1.53
CA THR A 35 0.11 8.23 2.03
C THR A 35 -0.83 7.32 1.25
N THR A 36 -2.02 7.79 0.88
CA THR A 36 -3.07 6.96 0.25
C THR A 36 -3.24 7.19 -1.24
N VAL A 37 -2.71 8.30 -1.78
CA VAL A 37 -2.76 8.62 -3.20
C VAL A 37 -1.36 8.92 -3.77
N TYR A 38 -1.21 8.75 -5.07
CA TYR A 38 -0.03 9.12 -5.85
C TYR A 38 -0.43 10.11 -6.95
N LEU A 39 0.53 10.89 -7.43
CA LEU A 39 0.34 11.75 -8.59
C LEU A 39 0.66 10.93 -9.86
N GLN A 40 -0.31 10.82 -10.76
CA GLN A 40 -0.08 10.39 -12.14
C GLN A 40 0.30 11.62 -12.95
N GLU A 41 1.58 11.73 -13.30
CA GLU A 41 2.14 12.92 -13.92
C GLU A 41 1.55 13.19 -15.32
N ASP A 42 1.32 12.15 -16.12
CA ASP A 42 0.83 12.27 -17.50
C ASP A 42 -0.56 12.92 -17.61
N LEU A 43 -1.44 12.62 -16.66
CA LEU A 43 -2.80 13.19 -16.62
C LEU A 43 -2.94 14.33 -15.59
N ASN A 44 -1.88 14.58 -14.81
CA ASN A 44 -1.91 15.48 -13.65
C ASN A 44 -3.08 15.17 -12.70
N LEU A 45 -3.19 13.90 -12.30
CA LEU A 45 -4.27 13.39 -11.46
C LEU A 45 -3.74 12.72 -10.19
N CYS A 46 -4.39 12.96 -9.07
CA CYS A 46 -4.20 12.26 -7.81
C CYS A 46 -5.06 11.01 -7.75
N CYS A 47 -4.42 9.86 -7.61
CA CYS A 47 -5.03 8.55 -7.79
C CYS A 47 -4.74 7.60 -6.64
N LYS A 48 -5.63 6.63 -6.41
CA LYS A 48 -5.54 5.75 -5.25
C LYS A 48 -4.33 4.82 -5.34
N LYS A 49 -3.58 4.70 -4.24
CA LYS A 49 -2.59 3.63 -4.07
C LYS A 49 -3.26 2.31 -3.67
N CYS A 50 -2.66 1.22 -4.07
CA CYS A 50 -3.01 -0.14 -3.70
C CYS A 50 -2.58 -0.48 -2.28
N SER A 51 -3.46 -1.15 -1.54
CA SER A 51 -3.17 -1.67 -0.20
C SER A 51 -2.04 -2.71 -0.22
N PRO A 52 -1.44 -3.02 0.94
CA PRO A 52 -0.56 -4.19 1.08
C PRO A 52 -1.17 -5.46 0.47
N GLY A 53 -0.30 -6.30 -0.11
CA GLY A 53 -0.68 -7.51 -0.82
C GLY A 53 -1.40 -7.31 -2.15
N HIS A 54 -1.43 -6.08 -2.66
CA HIS A 54 -1.92 -5.77 -3.99
C HIS A 54 -0.88 -4.96 -4.78
N ARG A 55 -0.88 -5.14 -6.10
CA ARG A 55 -0.14 -4.32 -7.07
C ARG A 55 -1.09 -3.48 -7.91
N LEU A 56 -0.56 -2.45 -8.52
CA LEU A 56 -1.27 -1.67 -9.52
C LEU A 56 -1.43 -2.51 -10.80
N LYS A 57 -2.68 -2.74 -11.20
CA LYS A 57 -3.02 -3.40 -12.46
C LYS A 57 -3.17 -2.41 -13.59
N ALA A 58 -3.85 -1.30 -13.30
CA ALA A 58 -4.09 -0.21 -14.24
C ALA A 58 -4.08 1.11 -13.48
N GLU A 59 -3.42 2.10 -14.06
CA GLU A 59 -3.50 3.48 -13.59
C GLU A 59 -4.93 4.02 -13.71
N CYS A 60 -5.20 5.07 -12.94
CA CYS A 60 -6.42 5.85 -13.08
C CYS A 60 -6.49 6.55 -14.45
N SER A 61 -7.66 7.09 -14.75
CA SER A 61 -7.98 7.92 -15.91
C SER A 61 -8.97 8.99 -15.46
N ASP A 62 -9.27 10.00 -16.29
CA ASP A 62 -10.21 11.08 -15.94
C ASP A 62 -11.57 10.64 -15.36
N THR A 63 -11.99 9.40 -15.63
CA THR A 63 -13.29 8.85 -15.21
C THR A 63 -13.20 7.61 -14.32
N ARG A 64 -12.01 7.06 -14.09
CA ARG A 64 -11.83 5.80 -13.33
C ARG A 64 -10.63 5.88 -12.42
N ASP A 65 -10.81 5.44 -11.18
CA ASP A 65 -9.70 5.30 -10.22
C ASP A 65 -8.78 4.13 -10.58
N SER A 66 -7.62 4.08 -9.93
CA SER A 66 -6.62 3.03 -10.08
C SER A 66 -7.21 1.66 -9.76
N VAL A 67 -6.86 0.68 -10.60
CA VAL A 67 -7.27 -0.72 -10.40
C VAL A 67 -6.14 -1.48 -9.74
N CYS A 68 -6.42 -2.07 -8.59
CA CYS A 68 -5.49 -2.91 -7.85
C CYS A 68 -5.85 -4.38 -7.99
N GLU A 69 -4.85 -5.26 -8.01
CA GLU A 69 -5.06 -6.70 -7.99
C GLU A 69 -4.15 -7.40 -6.97
N PRO A 70 -4.57 -8.54 -6.40
CA PRO A 70 -3.76 -9.27 -5.43
C PRO A 70 -2.40 -9.67 -5.98
N CYS A 71 -1.39 -9.72 -5.10
CA CYS A 71 -0.12 -10.34 -5.43
C CYS A 71 -0.30 -11.82 -5.78
N GLY A 72 0.39 -12.26 -6.83
CA GLY A 72 0.40 -13.67 -7.22
C GLY A 72 1.08 -14.57 -6.18
N PRO A 73 0.94 -15.91 -6.32
CA PRO A 73 1.58 -16.86 -5.42
C PRO A 73 3.10 -16.65 -5.33
N GLY A 74 3.63 -16.64 -4.11
CA GLY A 74 5.06 -16.42 -3.87
C GLY A 74 5.52 -14.97 -4.06
N MET A 75 4.59 -14.01 -4.08
CA MET A 75 4.90 -12.59 -4.11
C MET A 75 4.17 -11.81 -3.00
N TYR A 76 4.71 -10.66 -2.63
CA TYR A 76 4.16 -9.82 -1.57
C TYR A 76 4.39 -8.32 -1.79
N THR A 77 3.60 -7.48 -1.13
CA THR A 77 3.89 -6.07 -0.90
C THR A 77 3.51 -5.72 0.54
N GLU A 78 4.47 -5.21 1.31
CA GLU A 78 4.26 -4.89 2.74
C GLU A 78 3.52 -3.57 2.98
N TYR A 79 3.64 -2.64 2.04
CA TYR A 79 3.18 -1.26 2.21
C TYR A 79 2.20 -0.85 1.11
N ILE A 80 1.44 0.22 1.40
CA ILE A 80 0.61 0.91 0.41
C ILE A 80 1.49 1.39 -0.74
N ASN A 81 1.12 1.07 -1.98
CA ASN A 81 1.99 1.22 -3.14
C ASN A 81 1.19 1.50 -4.42
N TYR A 82 1.86 1.94 -5.48
CA TYR A 82 1.29 2.06 -6.83
C TYR A 82 2.23 1.35 -7.83
N SER A 83 2.95 0.34 -7.35
CA SER A 83 3.90 -0.42 -8.15
C SER A 83 3.14 -1.37 -9.07
N PRO A 84 3.54 -1.50 -10.35
CA PRO A 84 2.97 -2.50 -11.24
C PRO A 84 3.34 -3.93 -10.84
N ASN A 85 4.32 -4.13 -9.94
CA ASN A 85 4.82 -5.44 -9.55
C ASN A 85 4.83 -5.63 -8.03
N CYS A 86 4.56 -6.86 -7.59
CA CYS A 86 4.85 -7.31 -6.22
C CYS A 86 6.30 -7.80 -6.11
N PHE A 87 6.83 -7.87 -4.89
CA PHE A 87 8.16 -8.41 -4.61
C PHE A 87 8.11 -9.93 -4.49
N SER A 88 9.13 -10.62 -4.98
CA SER A 88 9.28 -12.06 -4.77
C SER A 88 9.55 -12.37 -3.30
N CYS A 89 8.87 -13.40 -2.77
CA CYS A 89 9.12 -13.91 -1.42
C CYS A 89 10.54 -14.48 -1.29
N THR A 90 11.17 -14.24 -0.14
CA THR A 90 12.36 -14.97 0.29
C THR A 90 12.02 -16.46 0.44
N LYS A 91 12.94 -17.33 0.01
CA LYS A 91 12.86 -18.78 0.23
C LYS A 91 13.88 -19.19 1.27
N CYS A 92 13.43 -19.77 2.37
CA CYS A 92 14.32 -20.37 3.37
C CYS A 92 14.80 -21.71 2.81
N LYS A 93 16.08 -21.73 2.44
CA LYS A 93 16.72 -22.79 1.67
C LYS A 93 17.33 -23.83 2.61
N GLU A 94 16.94 -25.08 2.43
CA GLU A 94 17.46 -26.21 3.20
C GLU A 94 18.98 -26.33 3.03
N GLU A 95 19.48 -26.09 1.82
CA GLU A 95 20.90 -26.15 1.48
C GLU A 95 21.77 -25.09 2.18
N LYS A 96 21.14 -24.11 2.83
CA LYS A 96 21.77 -23.06 3.64
C LYS A 96 21.43 -23.20 5.14
N HIS A 97 20.95 -24.38 5.52
CA HIS A 97 20.53 -24.69 6.88
C HIS A 97 19.51 -23.69 7.48
N LEU A 98 18.63 -23.15 6.63
CA LEU A 98 17.60 -22.20 7.03
C LEU A 98 16.25 -22.88 7.22
N GLU A 99 15.46 -22.36 8.17
CA GLU A 99 14.05 -22.70 8.35
C GLU A 99 13.18 -21.44 8.47
N PRO A 100 11.90 -21.49 8.05
CA PRO A 100 11.01 -20.35 8.17
C PRO A 100 10.60 -20.12 9.63
N GLN A 101 11.00 -18.99 10.19
CA GLN A 101 10.37 -18.46 11.41
C GLN A 101 8.98 -17.89 11.08
N ARG A 102 8.85 -17.28 9.89
CA ARG A 102 7.58 -16.78 9.37
C ARG A 102 7.49 -17.10 7.88
N ASN A 103 6.35 -17.65 7.46
CA ASN A 103 6.04 -17.89 6.06
C ASN A 103 5.71 -16.61 5.31
N CYS A 104 5.91 -16.62 3.99
CA CYS A 104 5.48 -15.51 3.16
C CYS A 104 3.95 -15.48 3.03
N THR A 105 3.40 -14.27 2.99
CA THR A 105 1.99 -13.99 2.65
C THR A 105 1.96 -12.88 1.60
N SER A 106 0.81 -12.59 1.01
CA SER A 106 0.70 -11.46 0.08
C SER A 106 1.11 -10.13 0.73
N THR A 107 0.95 -9.98 2.04
CA THR A 107 1.28 -8.72 2.74
C THR A 107 2.63 -8.72 3.45
N GLN A 108 3.37 -9.82 3.48
CA GLN A 108 4.58 -9.93 4.32
C GLN A 108 5.59 -10.90 3.71
N ASN A 109 6.87 -10.53 3.71
CA ASN A 109 7.91 -11.45 3.30
C ASN A 109 8.09 -12.60 4.30
N ALA A 110 8.60 -13.73 3.82
CA ALA A 110 9.15 -14.76 4.69
C ALA A 110 10.35 -14.24 5.49
N LYS A 111 10.55 -14.81 6.67
CA LYS A 111 11.72 -14.57 7.52
C LYS A 111 12.35 -15.90 7.88
N CYS A 112 13.65 -16.02 7.62
CA CYS A 112 14.41 -17.24 7.77
C CYS A 112 15.35 -17.14 8.96
N VAL A 113 15.51 -18.23 9.70
CA VAL A 113 16.46 -18.38 10.80
C VAL A 113 17.30 -19.64 10.57
N CYS A 114 18.46 -19.71 11.23
CA CYS A 114 19.26 -20.94 11.21
C CYS A 114 18.52 -22.06 11.93
N LYS A 115 18.61 -23.27 11.38
CA LYS A 115 18.16 -24.48 12.06
C LYS A 115 18.94 -24.71 13.36
N PRO A 116 18.39 -25.48 14.31
CA PRO A 116 19.09 -25.85 15.53
C PRO A 116 20.46 -26.47 15.23
N GLY A 117 21.50 -25.97 15.91
CA GLY A 117 22.89 -26.43 15.72
C GLY A 117 23.70 -25.65 14.68
N HIS A 118 23.08 -24.72 13.94
CA HIS A 118 23.75 -23.85 12.98
C HIS A 118 23.86 -22.40 13.48
N PHE A 119 24.82 -21.65 12.93
CA PHE A 119 25.03 -20.25 13.26
C PHE A 119 25.06 -19.40 11.99
N CYS A 120 24.56 -18.18 12.09
CA CYS A 120 24.52 -17.27 10.96
C CYS A 120 25.92 -16.77 10.63
N HIS A 121 26.36 -16.95 9.38
CA HIS A 121 27.63 -16.39 8.92
C HIS A 121 27.47 -15.34 7.80
N LEU A 122 26.26 -15.16 7.25
CA LEU A 122 25.97 -14.12 6.25
C LEU A 122 24.56 -13.52 6.43
N GLY A 123 24.44 -12.20 6.19
CA GLY A 123 23.12 -11.55 6.13
C GLY A 123 22.42 -11.44 7.48
N PHE A 124 23.18 -11.36 8.58
CA PHE A 124 22.63 -11.33 9.93
C PHE A 124 21.82 -10.06 10.19
N LYS A 125 20.50 -10.23 10.35
CA LYS A 125 19.56 -9.24 10.87
C LYS A 125 18.77 -9.86 12.00
N ALA A 126 19.43 -9.99 13.16
CA ALA A 126 18.96 -10.73 14.34
C ALA A 126 17.43 -10.68 14.53
N PRO A 127 16.73 -11.83 14.57
CA PRO A 127 17.24 -13.21 14.52
C PRO A 127 17.42 -13.78 13.10
N TYR A 128 17.18 -13.00 12.05
CA TYR A 128 17.11 -13.49 10.67
C TYR A 128 18.49 -13.63 10.02
N CYS A 129 18.60 -14.58 9.09
CA CYS A 129 19.84 -14.90 8.40
C CYS A 129 19.60 -15.28 6.93
N ASP A 130 20.60 -14.99 6.08
CA ASP A 130 20.59 -15.37 4.66
C ASP A 130 21.43 -16.62 4.37
N ASP A 131 22.33 -17.01 5.29
CA ASP A 131 23.17 -18.21 5.21
C ASP A 131 23.72 -18.67 6.58
N CYS A 132 23.52 -19.96 6.87
CA CYS A 132 23.97 -20.68 8.05
C CYS A 132 24.63 -22.00 7.59
#